data_AF-A0A7C9I155-F1
#
_entry.id   AF-A0A7C9I155-F1
#
_cell.length_a   1.000
_cell.length_b   1.000
_cell.length_c   1.000
_cell.angle_alpha   90.00
_cell.angle_beta   90.00
_cell.angle_gamma   90.00
#
_symmetry.space_group_name_H-M   'P 1'
#
loop_
_entity.id
_entity.type
_entity.pdbx_description
1 polymer ?
#
loop_
_entity_poly.entity_id
_entity_poly.type
_entity_poly.pdbx_seq_one_letter_code
_entity_poly.pdbx_strand_id
1 'polypeptide(L)'
;MHAALHAGGSHADHIDRTQFLADVQALELRLAIIDDRFDRLAARPDDAYREFRRDTLTRMRSVADRAGALEAAGRLDQHRRRHVAAVLTVVQRRMAQMDARHAMHRDRRARRRDGPRLRELKLLA
;
A
#
# COMPACT_ATOMS: atom_id res chain seq x y z
N MET A 1 -44.78 26.48 -14.61
CA MET A 1 -43.60 27.31 -14.92
C MET A 1 -42.43 26.77 -14.11
N HIS A 2 -41.38 26.33 -14.81
CA HIS A 2 -40.13 25.77 -14.27
C HIS A 2 -39.26 26.85 -13.62
N ALA A 3 -38.59 26.51 -12.49
CA ALA A 3 -37.24 26.95 -12.11
C ALA A 3 -36.93 26.34 -10.71
N ALA A 4 -36.28 25.17 -10.61
CA ALA A 4 -34.83 24.98 -10.61
C ALA A 4 -34.11 25.67 -9.44
N LEU A 5 -33.93 24.95 -8.33
CA LEU A 5 -32.89 25.20 -7.33
C LEU A 5 -32.23 23.88 -6.92
N HIS A 6 -31.45 23.31 -7.84
CA HIS A 6 -30.45 22.27 -7.57
C HIS A 6 -29.07 22.92 -7.40
N ALA A 7 -28.84 23.61 -6.28
CA ALA A 7 -27.58 24.32 -6.04
C ALA A 7 -26.88 23.95 -4.71
N GLY A 8 -27.21 22.80 -4.11
CA GLY A 8 -26.57 22.33 -2.86
C GLY A 8 -25.56 21.18 -3.00
N GLY A 9 -25.46 20.55 -4.17
CA GLY A 9 -24.79 19.24 -4.32
C GLY A 9 -23.42 19.22 -5.00
N SER A 10 -22.84 20.35 -5.40
CA SER A 10 -21.69 20.33 -6.34
C SER A 10 -20.31 20.50 -5.69
N HIS A 11 -20.19 21.21 -4.56
CA HIS A 11 -18.86 21.52 -3.99
C HIS A 11 -18.30 20.44 -3.07
N ALA A 12 -19.07 19.96 -2.09
CA ALA A 12 -18.63 18.85 -1.23
C ALA A 12 -18.32 17.59 -2.05
N ASP A 13 -19.12 17.37 -3.08
CA ASP A 13 -19.04 16.23 -3.97
C ASP A 13 -17.83 16.31 -4.92
N HIS A 14 -17.50 17.50 -5.41
CA HIS A 14 -16.32 17.73 -6.26
C HIS A 14 -15.00 17.66 -5.46
N ILE A 15 -15.01 18.13 -4.21
CA ILE A 15 -13.87 18.01 -3.30
C ILE A 15 -13.54 16.53 -3.03
N ASP A 16 -14.56 15.67 -2.87
CA ASP A 16 -14.35 14.24 -2.64
C ASP A 16 -13.74 13.53 -3.88
N ARG A 17 -14.21 13.86 -5.10
CA ARG A 17 -13.66 13.30 -6.34
C ARG A 17 -12.22 13.75 -6.61
N THR A 18 -11.92 15.03 -6.40
CA THR A 18 -10.57 15.56 -6.60
C THR A 18 -9.59 14.95 -5.59
N GLN A 19 -9.98 14.85 -4.32
CA GLN A 19 -9.16 14.20 -3.31
C GLN A 19 -8.95 12.71 -3.64
N PHE A 20 -9.99 12.01 -4.08
CA PHE A 20 -9.87 10.61 -4.51
C PHE A 20 -8.84 10.43 -5.63
N LEU A 21 -8.85 11.27 -6.65
CA LEU A 21 -7.87 11.19 -7.75
C LEU A 21 -6.44 11.49 -7.26
N ALA A 22 -6.29 12.45 -6.33
CA ALA A 22 -5.00 12.73 -5.71
C ALA A 22 -4.50 11.54 -4.87
N ASP A 23 -5.39 10.84 -4.17
CA ASP A 23 -5.04 9.65 -3.39
C ASP A 23 -4.60 8.49 -4.30
N VAL A 24 -5.26 8.32 -5.46
CA VAL A 24 -4.86 7.34 -6.47
C VAL A 24 -3.46 7.67 -7.01
N GLN A 25 -3.20 8.92 -7.38
CA GLN A 25 -1.85 9.35 -7.80
C GLN A 25 -0.80 9.14 -6.71
N ALA A 26 -1.14 9.38 -5.45
CA ALA A 26 -0.24 9.13 -4.33
C ALA A 26 0.09 7.64 -4.19
N LEU A 27 -0.86 6.73 -4.49
CA LEU A 27 -0.59 5.29 -4.54
C LEU A 27 0.30 4.90 -5.73
N GLU A 28 0.09 5.50 -6.90
CA GLU A 28 0.95 5.27 -8.06
C GLU A 28 2.39 5.72 -7.81
N LEU A 29 2.58 6.92 -7.24
CA LEU A 29 3.89 7.40 -6.83
C LEU A 29 4.53 6.46 -5.79
N ARG A 30 3.73 5.99 -4.83
CA ARG A 30 4.21 5.04 -3.83
C ARG A 30 4.63 3.72 -4.46
N LEU A 31 3.90 3.23 -5.47
CA LEU A 31 4.28 2.06 -6.24
C LEU A 31 5.61 2.27 -6.95
N ALA A 32 5.82 3.42 -7.59
CA ALA A 32 7.09 3.76 -8.23
C ALA A 32 8.26 3.76 -7.22
N ILE A 33 8.04 4.30 -6.01
CA ILE A 33 9.04 4.25 -4.93
C ILE A 33 9.31 2.82 -4.47
N ILE A 34 8.28 1.98 -4.38
CA ILE A 34 8.43 0.56 -4.03
C ILE A 34 9.25 -0.15 -5.09
N ASP A 35 8.96 0.05 -6.37
CA ASP A 35 9.69 -0.58 -7.47
C ASP A 35 11.16 -0.12 -7.51
N ASP A 36 11.43 1.18 -7.33
CA ASP A 36 12.79 1.74 -7.29
C ASP A 36 13.62 1.22 -6.10
N ARG A 37 12.98 1.11 -4.92
CA ARG A 37 13.68 0.87 -3.64
C ARG A 37 13.37 -0.49 -3.04
N PHE A 38 12.88 -1.42 -3.84
CA PHE A 38 12.27 -2.67 -3.38
C PHE A 38 13.12 -3.42 -2.35
N ASP A 39 14.37 -3.76 -2.71
CA ASP A 39 15.27 -4.49 -1.83
C ASP A 39 15.61 -3.71 -0.56
N ARG A 40 15.78 -2.38 -0.67
CA ARG A 40 16.09 -1.53 0.48
C ARG A 40 14.92 -1.44 1.45
N LEU A 41 13.70 -1.36 0.95
CA LEU A 41 12.48 -1.35 1.76
C LEU A 41 12.27 -2.70 2.45
N ALA A 42 12.49 -3.81 1.73
CA ALA A 42 12.39 -5.16 2.30
C ALA A 42 13.49 -5.46 3.34
N ALA A 43 14.67 -4.84 3.21
CA ALA A 43 15.77 -5.03 4.16
C ALA A 43 15.65 -4.18 5.45
N ARG A 44 14.61 -3.37 5.62
CA ARG A 44 14.41 -2.56 6.83
C ARG A 44 14.36 -3.40 8.12
N PRO A 45 14.64 -2.81 9.29
CA PRO A 45 14.29 -3.41 10.58
C PRO A 45 12.79 -3.71 10.69
N ASP A 46 12.42 -4.74 11.44
CA ASP A 46 11.04 -5.25 11.52
C ASP A 46 10.01 -4.16 11.85
N ASP A 47 10.28 -3.26 12.80
CA ASP A 47 9.33 -2.22 13.20
C ASP A 47 9.10 -1.20 12.08
N ALA A 48 10.17 -0.71 11.46
CA ALA A 48 10.10 0.23 10.34
C ALA A 48 9.46 -0.41 9.09
N TYR A 49 9.62 -1.72 8.91
CA TYR A 49 8.96 -2.47 7.85
C TYR A 49 7.45 -2.58 8.13
N ARG A 50 7.06 -2.95 9.35
CA ARG A 50 5.66 -3.10 9.76
C ARG A 50 4.89 -1.77 9.68
N GLU A 51 5.50 -0.68 10.09
CA GLU A 51 4.92 0.66 9.99
C GLU A 51 4.66 1.03 8.52
N PHE A 52 5.67 0.88 7.65
CA PHE A 52 5.53 1.13 6.22
C PHE A 52 4.44 0.27 5.57
N ARG A 53 4.40 -1.02 5.93
CA ARG A 53 3.40 -1.96 5.43
C ARG A 53 1.99 -1.54 5.87
N ARG A 54 1.81 -1.20 7.14
CA ARG A 54 0.54 -0.76 7.69
C ARG A 54 0.06 0.52 6.99
N ASP A 55 0.90 1.55 6.88
CA ASP A 55 0.54 2.80 6.20
C ASP A 55 0.12 2.55 4.75
N THR A 56 0.86 1.71 4.02
CA THR A 56 0.53 1.38 2.63
C THR A 56 -0.82 0.67 2.51
N LEU A 57 -1.10 -0.33 3.37
CA LEU A 57 -2.37 -1.04 3.37
C LEU A 57 -3.54 -0.15 3.81
N THR A 58 -3.34 0.75 4.78
CA THR A 58 -4.36 1.73 5.19
C THR A 58 -4.74 2.65 4.04
N ARG A 59 -3.76 3.14 3.27
CA ARG A 59 -4.01 3.97 2.07
C ARG A 59 -4.76 3.21 1.00
N MET A 60 -4.33 1.98 0.69
CA MET A 60 -5.03 1.11 -0.27
C MET A 60 -6.49 0.89 0.12
N ARG A 61 -6.74 0.62 1.42
CA ARG A 61 -8.09 0.40 1.92
C ARG A 61 -8.94 1.65 1.79
N SER A 62 -8.41 2.81 2.17
CA SER A 62 -9.11 4.09 2.04
C SER A 62 -9.48 4.40 0.58
N VAL A 63 -8.57 4.16 -0.38
CA VAL A 63 -8.86 4.33 -1.80
C VAL A 63 -9.91 3.34 -2.29
N ALA A 64 -9.83 2.06 -1.88
CA ALA A 64 -10.82 1.05 -2.26
C ALA A 64 -12.22 1.39 -1.74
N ASP A 65 -12.34 1.82 -0.47
CA ASP A 65 -13.61 2.20 0.13
C ASP A 65 -14.22 3.43 -0.57
N ARG A 66 -13.41 4.45 -0.87
CA ARG A 66 -13.86 5.62 -1.65
C ARG A 66 -14.24 5.28 -3.08
N ALA A 67 -13.48 4.41 -3.75
CA ALA A 67 -13.82 3.94 -5.10
C ALA A 67 -15.18 3.24 -5.11
N GLY A 68 -15.45 2.39 -4.12
CA GLY A 68 -16.75 1.72 -3.96
C GLY A 68 -17.89 2.70 -3.72
N ALA A 69 -17.68 3.72 -2.88
CA ALA A 69 -18.68 4.77 -2.66
C ALA A 69 -18.99 5.58 -3.94
N LEU A 70 -17.96 5.97 -4.69
CA LEU A 70 -18.12 6.70 -5.95
C LEU A 70 -18.76 5.84 -7.04
N GLU A 71 -18.47 4.54 -7.08
CA GLU A 71 -19.11 3.58 -7.98
C GLU A 71 -20.59 3.39 -7.66
N ALA A 72 -20.94 3.20 -6.38
CA ALA A 72 -22.34 3.07 -5.94
C ALA A 72 -23.17 4.33 -6.25
N ALA A 73 -22.54 5.51 -6.20
CA ALA A 73 -23.16 6.77 -6.58
C ALA A 73 -23.24 7.01 -8.11
N GLY A 74 -22.69 6.11 -8.94
CA GLY A 74 -22.63 6.29 -10.40
C GLY A 74 -21.67 7.39 -10.85
N ARG A 75 -20.73 7.80 -9.99
CA ARG A 75 -19.82 8.95 -10.18
C ARG A 75 -18.42 8.53 -10.65
N LEU A 76 -18.18 7.22 -10.76
CA LEU A 76 -16.93 6.64 -11.24
C LEU A 76 -17.16 5.94 -12.58
N ASP A 77 -16.62 6.50 -13.65
CA ASP A 77 -16.76 5.91 -14.98
C ASP A 77 -15.95 4.60 -15.10
N GLN A 78 -16.28 3.79 -16.11
CA GLN A 78 -15.71 2.46 -16.29
C GLN A 78 -14.18 2.46 -16.48
N HIS A 79 -13.63 3.45 -17.19
CA HIS A 79 -12.19 3.53 -17.41
C HIS A 79 -11.45 3.80 -16.10
N ARG A 80 -11.96 4.74 -15.30
CA ARG A 80 -11.40 5.09 -13.99
C ARG A 80 -11.51 3.91 -13.01
N ARG A 81 -12.65 3.20 -12.99
CA ARG A 81 -12.82 1.96 -12.20
C ARG A 81 -11.75 0.92 -12.51
N ARG A 82 -11.53 0.62 -13.80
CA ARG A 82 -10.52 -0.35 -14.24
C ARG A 82 -9.11 0.09 -13.85
N HIS A 83 -8.80 1.37 -13.99
CA HIS A 83 -7.51 1.93 -13.62
C HIS A 83 -7.24 1.80 -12.12
N VAL A 84 -8.20 2.19 -11.26
CA VAL A 84 -8.07 2.09 -9.80
C VAL A 84 -7.92 0.63 -9.36
N ALA A 85 -8.73 -0.28 -9.92
CA ALA A 85 -8.61 -1.70 -9.65
C ALA A 85 -7.21 -2.23 -10.03
N ALA A 86 -6.68 -1.84 -11.19
CA ALA A 86 -5.34 -2.23 -11.62
C ALA A 86 -4.26 -1.73 -10.66
N VAL A 87 -4.31 -0.45 -10.24
CA VAL A 87 -3.35 0.12 -9.27
C VAL A 87 -3.41 -0.65 -7.95
N LEU A 88 -4.61 -0.88 -7.41
CA LEU A 88 -4.78 -1.64 -6.15
C LEU A 88 -4.23 -3.07 -6.25
N THR A 89 -4.50 -3.77 -7.35
CA THR A 89 -3.97 -5.12 -7.59
C THR A 89 -2.45 -5.13 -7.67
N VAL A 90 -1.85 -4.17 -8.38
CA VAL A 90 -0.38 -4.11 -8.51
C VAL A 90 0.28 -3.81 -7.18
N VAL A 91 -0.23 -2.82 -6.42
CA VAL A 91 0.31 -2.52 -5.08
C VAL A 91 0.16 -3.72 -4.16
N GLN A 92 -1.00 -4.40 -4.16
CA GLN A 92 -1.20 -5.61 -3.34
C GLN A 92 -0.17 -6.70 -3.66
N ARG A 93 0.05 -6.96 -4.96
CA ARG A 93 1.04 -7.95 -5.42
C ARG A 93 2.45 -7.56 -4.98
N ARG A 94 2.82 -6.28 -5.10
CA ARG A 94 4.14 -5.81 -4.66
C ARG A 94 4.33 -5.92 -3.16
N MET A 95 3.31 -5.59 -2.36
CA MET A 95 3.37 -5.76 -0.92
C MET A 95 3.58 -7.24 -0.53
N ALA A 96 2.89 -8.17 -1.19
CA ALA A 96 3.08 -9.61 -0.94
C ALA A 96 4.51 -10.08 -1.30
N GLN A 97 5.06 -9.61 -2.42
CA GLN A 97 6.44 -9.90 -2.80
C GLN A 97 7.44 -9.33 -1.79
N MET A 98 7.17 -8.12 -1.30
CA MET A 98 8.03 -7.47 -0.31
C MET A 98 7.95 -8.17 1.05
N ASP A 99 6.77 -8.68 1.45
CA ASP A 99 6.58 -9.51 2.65
C ASP A 99 7.47 -10.77 2.57
N ALA A 100 7.45 -11.47 1.45
CA ALA A 100 8.30 -12.64 1.23
C ALA A 100 9.80 -12.28 1.28
N ARG A 101 10.18 -11.16 0.65
CA ARG A 101 11.56 -10.68 0.63
C ARG A 101 12.05 -10.29 2.02
N HIS A 102 11.21 -9.60 2.80
CA HIS A 102 11.52 -9.20 4.17
C HIS A 102 11.71 -10.42 5.09
N ALA A 103 10.86 -11.44 4.96
CA ALA A 103 11.01 -12.70 5.70
C ALA A 103 12.39 -13.34 5.45
N MET A 104 12.85 -13.40 4.19
CA MET A 104 14.19 -13.90 3.87
C MET A 104 15.31 -13.09 4.55
N HIS A 105 15.17 -11.77 4.64
CA HIS A 105 16.15 -10.93 5.34
C HIS A 105 16.15 -11.16 6.84
N ARG A 106 14.98 -11.40 7.44
CA ARG A 106 14.83 -11.73 8.86
C ARG A 106 15.46 -13.09 9.17
N ASP A 107 15.19 -14.12 8.37
CA ASP A 107 15.77 -15.45 8.53
C ASP A 107 17.29 -15.43 8.43
N ARG A 108 17.83 -14.66 7.47
CA ARG A 108 19.28 -14.48 7.33
C ARG A 108 19.90 -13.80 8.55
N ARG A 109 19.21 -12.83 9.16
CA ARG A 109 19.68 -12.16 10.40
C ARG A 109 19.65 -13.12 11.59
N ALA A 110 18.60 -13.92 11.73
CA ALA A 110 18.50 -14.94 12.78
C ALA A 110 19.67 -15.95 12.68
N ARG A 111 19.91 -16.52 11.51
CA ARG A 111 21.03 -17.46 11.29
C ARG A 111 22.41 -16.87 11.59
N ARG A 112 22.62 -15.57 11.33
CA ARG A 112 23.87 -14.88 11.68
C ARG A 112 24.02 -14.67 13.18
N ARG A 113 22.92 -14.36 13.87
CA ARG A 113 22.90 -14.24 15.33
C ARG A 113 23.19 -15.58 16.02
N ASP A 114 22.69 -16.67 15.44
CA ASP A 114 22.83 -18.03 15.98
C ASP A 114 24.10 -18.76 15.46
N GLY A 115 24.93 -18.08 14.65
CA GLY A 115 26.24 -18.55 14.18
C GLY A 115 27.22 -18.83 15.34
N PRO A 116 28.31 -19.58 15.09
CA PRO A 116 28.78 -20.70 15.90
C PRO A 116 29.33 -20.30 17.27
N ARG A 117 28.47 -19.93 18.23
CA ARG A 117 28.82 -19.86 19.66
C ARG A 117 28.77 -21.22 20.37
N LEU A 118 28.47 -22.29 19.62
CA LEU A 118 28.28 -23.66 20.15
C LEU A 118 29.45 -24.61 19.88
N ARG A 119 30.58 -24.16 19.32
CA ARG A 119 31.77 -25.01 19.10
C ARG A 119 32.89 -24.84 20.14
N GLU A 120 32.88 -23.81 20.97
CA GLU A 120 33.93 -23.59 21.98
C GLU A 120 33.64 -24.23 23.36
N LEU A 121 32.41 -24.71 23.61
CA LEU A 121 32.04 -25.32 24.91
C LEU A 121 32.16 -26.85 24.95
N LYS A 122 32.69 -27.50 23.91
CA LYS A 122 32.90 -28.96 23.88
C LYS A 122 34.36 -29.42 23.90
N LEU A 123 35.31 -28.52 24.18
CA LEU A 123 36.75 -28.84 24.24
C LEU A 123 37.35 -28.73 25.66
N LEU A 124 36.52 -28.57 26.70
CA LEU A 124 36.98 -28.45 28.10
C LEU A 124 36.18 -29.34 29.06
N ALA A 125 35.75 -30.54 28.63
CA ALA A 125 35.19 -31.56 29.53
C ALA A 125 35.78 -32.92 29.20
#